data_AF-A0A1V3P0R4-F1
#
_entry.id   AF-A0A1V3P0R4-F1
#
_cell.length_a   1.000
_cell.length_b   1.000
_cell.length_c   1.000
_cell.angle_alpha   90.00
_cell.angle_beta   90.00
_cell.angle_gamma   90.00
#
_symmetry.space_group_name_H-M   'P 1'
#
loop_
_entity.id
_entity.type
_entity.pdbx_description
1 polymer ?
#
loop_
_entity_poly.entity_id
_entity_poly.type
_entity_poly.pdbx_seq_one_letter_code
_entity_poly.pdbx_strand_id
1 'polypeptide(L)'
;MAASPDLHVCPVTPALREAVLRLHARPEQDGFVSPPARTLADAEQCAGSEPMAILLDAMPIGYYRIEHSARSLTGLDDDADALGLRSFQLDAAWQGRGLAMPAMDVLLADLAQRHPQAHRLLLTVNCDNAAALALYRRAGFADSGTLYHGGRSGPQHLLWRALS
;
A
#
# COMPACT_ATOMS: atom_id res chain seq x y z
N MET A 1 8.99 25.24 -21.18
CA MET A 1 8.02 24.74 -20.19
C MET A 1 8.63 23.50 -19.57
N ALA A 2 8.88 23.47 -18.25
CA ALA A 2 9.33 22.23 -17.61
C ALA A 2 8.17 21.22 -17.69
N ALA A 3 8.48 19.96 -18.02
CA ALA A 3 7.50 18.90 -17.94
C ALA A 3 6.95 18.82 -16.51
N SER A 4 5.65 18.58 -16.36
CA SER A 4 5.09 18.25 -15.06
C SER A 4 5.74 16.95 -14.57
N PRO A 5 6.11 16.85 -13.29
CA PRO A 5 6.76 15.65 -12.77
C PRO A 5 5.82 14.45 -12.89
N ASP A 6 6.36 13.33 -13.34
CA ASP A 6 5.60 12.11 -13.62
C ASP A 6 5.52 11.23 -12.37
N LEU A 7 4.32 11.03 -11.82
CA LEU A 7 4.11 10.14 -10.69
C LEU A 7 3.59 8.80 -11.24
N HIS A 8 4.34 7.73 -11.01
CA HIS A 8 3.97 6.39 -11.47
C HIS A 8 4.43 5.31 -10.50
N VAL A 9 4.06 4.06 -10.82
CA VAL A 9 4.43 2.88 -10.03
C VAL A 9 5.04 1.81 -10.91
N CYS A 10 5.93 1.01 -10.35
CA CYS A 10 6.52 -0.13 -11.04
C CYS A 10 6.96 -1.22 -10.04
N PRO A 11 7.16 -2.48 -10.49
CA PRO A 11 7.76 -3.51 -9.64
C PRO A 11 9.12 -3.07 -9.09
N VAL A 12 9.43 -3.46 -7.85
CA VAL A 12 10.77 -3.26 -7.30
C VAL A 12 11.75 -4.16 -8.02
N THR A 13 12.59 -3.57 -8.87
CA THR A 13 13.67 -4.25 -9.58
C THR A 13 14.97 -4.22 -8.75
N PRO A 14 15.98 -5.05 -9.08
CA PRO A 14 17.29 -4.96 -8.43
C PRO A 14 17.91 -3.55 -8.44
N ALA A 15 17.66 -2.78 -9.50
CA ALA A 15 18.15 -1.40 -9.62
C ALA A 15 17.47 -0.43 -8.65
N LEU A 16 16.20 -0.67 -8.28
CA LEU A 16 15.45 0.19 -7.34
C LEU A 16 15.59 -0.27 -5.89
N ARG A 17 16.00 -1.53 -5.67
CA ARG A 17 16.00 -2.19 -4.37
C ARG A 17 16.68 -1.36 -3.29
N GLU A 18 17.91 -0.90 -3.52
CA GLU A 18 18.64 -0.13 -2.51
C GLU A 18 17.97 1.20 -2.17
N ALA A 19 17.38 1.88 -3.15
CA ALA A 19 16.68 3.14 -2.93
C ALA A 19 15.40 2.91 -2.13
N VAL A 20 14.64 1.86 -2.45
CA VAL A 20 13.44 1.45 -1.69
C VAL A 20 13.78 1.11 -0.24
N LEU A 21 14.89 0.42 0.00
CA LEU A 21 15.33 0.06 1.36
C LEU A 21 15.70 1.27 2.22
N ARG A 22 16.04 2.41 1.62
CA ARG A 22 16.34 3.66 2.33
C ARG A 22 15.11 4.48 2.68
N LEU A 23 13.95 4.17 2.07
CA LEU A 23 12.72 4.91 2.39
C LEU A 23 12.35 4.65 3.85
N HIS A 24 11.92 5.70 4.53
CA HIS A 24 11.48 5.58 5.91
C HIS A 24 10.22 6.40 6.14
N ALA A 25 9.32 5.89 6.99
CA ALA A 25 8.22 6.67 7.51
C ALA A 25 8.73 7.68 8.55
N ARG A 26 7.86 8.55 9.03
CA ARG A 26 8.17 9.39 10.19
C ARG A 26 8.10 8.54 11.47
N PRO A 27 8.89 8.85 12.52
CA PRO A 27 8.92 8.04 13.74
C PRO A 27 7.55 7.81 14.38
N GLU A 28 6.63 8.77 14.27
CA GLU A 28 5.27 8.65 14.81
C GLU A 28 4.43 7.56 14.10
N GLN A 29 4.90 7.06 12.97
CA GLN A 29 4.23 6.05 12.16
C GLN A 29 4.77 4.62 12.39
N ASP A 30 5.83 4.45 13.16
CA ASP A 30 6.51 3.16 13.38
C ASP A 30 5.58 2.07 13.95
N GLY A 31 4.56 2.48 14.71
CA GLY A 31 3.53 1.57 15.23
C GLY A 31 2.53 1.10 14.16
N PHE A 32 2.39 1.83 13.05
CA PHE A 32 1.36 1.59 12.05
C PHE A 32 1.88 0.95 10.77
N VAL A 33 3.15 1.18 10.44
CA VAL A 33 3.76 0.64 9.22
C VAL A 33 5.15 0.08 9.51
N SER A 34 5.45 -1.09 8.93
CA SER A 34 6.80 -1.65 8.98
C SER A 34 7.68 -1.03 7.89
N PRO A 35 8.98 -0.84 8.16
CA PRO A 35 9.90 -0.26 7.17
C PRO A 35 10.02 -1.16 5.93
N PRO A 36 10.35 -0.59 4.76
CA PRO A 36 10.51 -1.35 3.52
C PRO A 36 11.49 -2.51 3.66
N ALA A 37 12.57 -2.34 4.44
CA ALA A 37 13.54 -3.39 4.71
C ALA A 37 12.93 -4.69 5.24
N ARG A 38 11.86 -4.60 6.03
CA ARG A 38 11.12 -5.77 6.51
C ARG A 38 10.08 -6.22 5.50
N THR A 39 9.24 -5.31 5.02
CA THR A 39 8.10 -5.68 4.18
C THR A 39 8.52 -6.20 2.80
N LEU A 40 9.66 -5.73 2.27
CA LEU A 40 10.23 -6.20 1.01
C LEU A 40 10.79 -7.62 1.17
N ALA A 41 11.55 -7.88 2.24
CA ALA A 41 12.06 -9.21 2.52
C ALA A 41 10.92 -10.23 2.70
N ASP A 42 9.84 -9.84 3.38
CA ASP A 42 8.64 -10.66 3.52
C ASP A 42 7.93 -10.88 2.16
N ALA A 43 7.95 -9.90 1.26
CA ALA A 43 7.34 -10.02 -0.07
C ALA A 43 8.15 -10.95 -0.98
N GLU A 44 9.49 -10.83 -0.96
CA GLU A 44 10.42 -11.69 -1.71
C GLU A 44 10.29 -13.18 -1.32
N GLN A 45 9.79 -13.48 -0.12
CA GLN A 45 9.56 -14.85 0.40
C GLN A 45 8.11 -15.34 0.25
N CYS A 46 7.17 -14.45 -0.05
CA CYS A 46 5.75 -14.77 -0.10
C CYS A 46 5.30 -14.93 -1.55
N ALA A 47 5.04 -16.16 -1.96
CA ALA A 47 4.47 -16.45 -3.27
C ALA A 47 3.14 -15.70 -3.44
N GLY A 48 2.97 -15.04 -4.58
CA GLY A 48 1.79 -14.21 -4.85
C GLY A 48 1.82 -12.83 -4.16
N SER A 49 3.01 -12.35 -3.74
CA SER A 49 3.18 -10.98 -3.28
C SER A 49 4.04 -10.16 -4.23
N GLU A 50 3.64 -8.89 -4.41
CA GLU A 50 4.26 -7.95 -5.33
C GLU A 50 4.74 -6.71 -4.57
N PRO A 51 6.06 -6.55 -4.38
CA PRO A 51 6.63 -5.30 -3.91
C PRO A 51 6.70 -4.29 -5.06
N MET A 52 6.16 -3.11 -4.83
CA MET A 52 6.04 -2.04 -5.83
C MET A 52 6.67 -0.75 -5.31
N ALA A 53 7.36 -0.03 -6.18
CA ALA A 53 7.88 1.29 -5.91
C ALA A 53 6.92 2.37 -6.43
N ILE A 54 6.83 3.49 -5.72
CA ILE A 54 6.16 4.71 -6.16
C ILE A 54 7.25 5.70 -6.52
N LEU A 55 7.29 6.15 -7.78
CA LEU A 55 8.33 7.02 -8.31
C LEU A 55 7.75 8.38 -8.67
N LEU A 56 8.50 9.43 -8.36
CA LEU A 56 8.35 10.74 -8.95
C LEU A 56 9.51 10.94 -9.93
N ASP A 57 9.21 11.00 -11.21
CA ASP A 57 10.16 10.83 -12.31
C ASP A 57 10.97 9.53 -12.12
N ALA A 58 12.29 9.63 -11.96
CA ALA A 58 13.15 8.47 -11.71
C ALA A 58 13.41 8.20 -10.21
N MET A 59 12.87 9.02 -9.30
CA MET A 59 13.17 8.95 -7.87
C MET A 59 12.13 8.11 -7.13
N PRO A 60 12.50 7.01 -6.44
CA PRO A 60 11.61 6.33 -5.52
C PRO A 60 11.25 7.26 -4.35
N ILE A 61 9.95 7.52 -4.19
CA ILE A 61 9.40 8.33 -3.11
C ILE A 61 8.49 7.53 -2.17
N GLY A 62 8.20 6.29 -2.51
CA GLY A 62 7.30 5.45 -1.73
C GLY A 62 7.35 3.98 -2.14
N TYR A 63 6.63 3.18 -1.38
CA TYR A 63 6.58 1.73 -1.49
C TYR A 63 5.19 1.22 -1.13
N TYR A 64 4.75 0.19 -1.84
CA TYR A 64 3.60 -0.60 -1.43
C TYR A 64 3.80 -2.09 -1.70
N ARG A 65 3.02 -2.92 -1.04
CA ARG A 65 3.02 -4.37 -1.21
C ARG A 65 1.61 -4.86 -1.45
N ILE A 66 1.43 -5.59 -2.54
CA ILE A 66 0.19 -6.28 -2.87
C ILE A 66 0.35 -7.77 -2.61
N GLU A 67 -0.73 -8.41 -2.20
CA GLU A 67 -0.90 -9.86 -2.22
C GLU A 67 -2.05 -10.21 -3.17
N HIS A 68 -1.86 -11.26 -3.97
CA HIS A 68 -2.85 -11.78 -4.94
C HIS A 68 -4.09 -12.38 -4.28
N SER A 69 -4.11 -12.45 -2.95
CA SER A 69 -5.25 -12.86 -2.15
C SER A 69 -5.33 -12.01 -0.89
N ALA A 70 -6.53 -11.58 -0.52
CA ALA A 70 -6.80 -10.89 0.74
C ALA A 70 -6.91 -11.83 1.94
N ARG A 71 -6.73 -13.14 1.78
CA ARG A 71 -6.83 -14.16 2.84
C ARG A 71 -5.99 -13.82 4.08
N SER A 72 -4.82 -13.22 3.89
CA SER A 72 -3.94 -12.84 5.00
C SER A 72 -4.50 -11.70 5.88
N LEU A 73 -5.51 -10.99 5.38
CA LEU A 73 -6.23 -9.90 6.06
C LEU A 73 -7.56 -10.40 6.66
N THR A 74 -8.27 -11.28 5.96
CA THR A 74 -9.62 -11.74 6.33
C THR A 74 -9.64 -13.09 7.06
N GLY A 75 -8.64 -13.94 6.83
CA GLY A 75 -8.62 -15.33 7.26
C GLY A 75 -9.54 -16.26 6.45
N LEU A 76 -10.16 -15.76 5.37
CA LEU A 76 -11.14 -16.49 4.56
C LEU A 76 -10.51 -17.01 3.27
N ASP A 77 -10.86 -18.23 2.90
CA ASP A 77 -10.35 -18.88 1.68
C ASP A 77 -11.08 -18.39 0.41
N ASP A 78 -12.23 -17.72 0.53
CA ASP A 78 -13.14 -17.34 -0.58
C ASP A 78 -12.90 -15.91 -1.13
N ASP A 79 -11.72 -15.34 -0.90
CA ASP A 79 -11.31 -14.02 -1.38
C ASP A 79 -10.52 -14.10 -2.70
N ALA A 80 -10.86 -15.05 -3.58
CA ALA A 80 -10.14 -15.31 -4.82
C ALA A 80 -10.19 -14.14 -5.82
N ASP A 81 -11.15 -13.21 -5.66
CA ASP A 81 -11.32 -12.01 -6.47
C ASP A 81 -10.78 -10.72 -5.80
N ALA A 82 -10.13 -10.86 -4.64
CA ALA A 82 -9.73 -9.75 -3.79
C ALA A 82 -8.21 -9.69 -3.57
N LEU A 83 -7.62 -8.54 -3.91
CA LEU A 83 -6.23 -8.23 -3.61
C LEU A 83 -6.08 -7.69 -2.19
N GLY A 84 -4.95 -7.98 -1.54
CA GLY A 84 -4.58 -7.41 -0.25
C GLY A 84 -3.50 -6.33 -0.38
N LEU A 85 -3.75 -5.11 0.12
CA LEU A 85 -2.73 -4.08 0.30
C LEU A 85 -2.11 -4.19 1.70
N ARG A 86 -0.90 -4.74 1.78
CA ARG A 86 -0.21 -5.06 3.05
C ARG A 86 0.68 -3.95 3.59
N SER A 87 1.12 -3.08 2.71
CA SER A 87 1.96 -1.94 3.05
C SER A 87 1.72 -0.84 2.03
N PHE A 88 1.67 0.40 2.51
CA PHE A 88 1.64 1.59 1.69
C PHE A 88 2.29 2.71 2.52
N GLN A 89 3.39 3.26 2.02
CA GLN A 89 4.07 4.38 2.67
C GLN A 89 4.81 5.24 1.66
N LEU A 90 4.76 6.55 1.89
CA LEU A 90 5.66 7.50 1.27
C LEU A 90 6.80 7.79 2.23
N ASP A 91 7.99 8.01 1.67
CA ASP A 91 9.14 8.45 2.43
C ASP A 91 8.86 9.79 3.13
N ALA A 92 9.36 9.91 4.37
CA ALA A 92 9.10 11.03 5.25
C ALA A 92 9.43 12.39 4.61
N ALA A 93 10.47 12.46 3.77
CA ALA A 93 10.89 13.69 3.09
C ALA A 93 9.84 14.17 2.06
N TRP A 94 8.99 13.25 1.56
CA TRP A 94 7.97 13.51 0.56
C TRP A 94 6.56 13.66 1.15
N GLN A 95 6.39 13.37 2.44
CA GLN A 95 5.12 13.57 3.15
C GLN A 95 4.82 15.05 3.39
N GLY A 96 3.54 15.39 3.57
CA GLY A 96 3.07 16.77 3.76
C GLY A 96 2.97 17.59 2.47
N ARG A 97 3.27 16.98 1.32
CA ARG A 97 3.27 17.63 -0.02
C ARG A 97 2.01 17.33 -0.84
N GLY A 98 1.00 16.72 -0.24
CA GLY A 98 -0.22 16.31 -0.94
C GLY A 98 -0.09 15.08 -1.84
N LEU A 99 1.04 14.37 -1.83
CA LEU A 99 1.35 13.26 -2.75
C LEU A 99 0.64 11.94 -2.42
N ALA A 100 0.08 11.77 -1.22
CA ALA A 100 -0.49 10.50 -0.79
C ALA A 100 -1.72 10.05 -1.61
N MET A 101 -2.60 10.99 -2.00
CA MET A 101 -3.74 10.66 -2.87
C MET A 101 -3.32 10.38 -4.30
N PRO A 102 -2.51 11.25 -4.95
CA PRO A 102 -1.96 10.93 -6.27
C PRO A 102 -1.26 9.57 -6.31
N ALA A 103 -0.49 9.22 -5.27
CA ALA A 103 0.16 7.93 -5.15
C ALA A 103 -0.84 6.75 -5.04
N MET A 104 -1.95 6.95 -4.33
CA MET A 104 -3.03 5.97 -4.26
C MET A 104 -3.76 5.84 -5.61
N ASP A 105 -3.98 6.94 -6.32
CA ASP A 105 -4.65 6.95 -7.62
C ASP A 105 -3.84 6.16 -8.67
N VAL A 106 -2.52 6.38 -8.74
CA VAL A 106 -1.64 5.64 -9.68
C VAL A 106 -1.52 4.17 -9.29
N LEU A 107 -1.50 3.85 -8.00
CA LEU A 107 -1.54 2.47 -7.52
C LEU A 107 -2.82 1.79 -7.98
N LEU A 108 -3.99 2.41 -7.78
CA LEU A 108 -5.27 1.83 -8.15
C LEU A 108 -5.40 1.62 -9.67
N ALA A 109 -4.93 2.59 -10.47
CA ALA A 109 -4.90 2.47 -11.92
C ALA A 109 -4.01 1.31 -12.38
N ASP A 110 -2.84 1.16 -11.76
CA ASP A 110 -1.91 0.06 -11.99
C ASP A 110 -2.50 -1.31 -11.62
N LEU A 111 -3.25 -1.41 -10.52
CA LEU A 111 -3.94 -2.65 -10.15
C LEU A 111 -5.03 -3.02 -11.16
N ALA A 112 -5.82 -2.07 -11.63
CA ALA A 112 -6.84 -2.34 -12.65
C ALA A 112 -6.22 -2.88 -13.95
N GLN A 113 -5.01 -2.43 -14.30
CA GLN A 113 -4.29 -2.90 -15.47
C GLN A 113 -3.62 -4.28 -15.28
N ARG A 114 -2.92 -4.49 -14.17
CA ARG A 114 -2.16 -5.72 -13.93
C ARG A 114 -3.00 -6.88 -13.42
N HIS A 115 -4.12 -6.58 -12.75
CA HIS A 115 -5.02 -7.54 -12.13
C HIS A 115 -6.48 -7.33 -12.59
N PRO A 116 -6.78 -7.44 -13.91
CA PRO A 116 -8.11 -7.16 -14.44
C PRO A 116 -9.20 -8.14 -13.97
N GLN A 117 -8.81 -9.26 -13.34
CA GLN A 117 -9.71 -10.26 -12.75
C GLN A 117 -10.04 -9.94 -11.28
N ALA A 118 -9.31 -9.02 -10.65
CA ALA A 118 -9.56 -8.64 -9.27
C ALA A 118 -10.70 -7.61 -9.23
N HIS A 119 -11.73 -7.90 -8.44
CA HIS A 119 -12.89 -7.02 -8.28
C HIS A 119 -12.78 -6.13 -7.04
N ARG A 120 -11.92 -6.48 -6.08
CA ARG A 120 -11.82 -5.79 -4.81
C ARG A 120 -10.36 -5.62 -4.36
N LEU A 121 -10.11 -4.52 -3.65
CA LEU A 121 -8.88 -4.27 -2.91
C LEU A 121 -9.22 -4.11 -1.43
N LEU A 122 -8.58 -4.93 -0.60
CA LEU A 122 -8.76 -4.93 0.85
C LEU A 122 -7.49 -4.48 1.54
N LEU A 123 -7.64 -3.83 2.68
CA LEU A 123 -6.55 -3.46 3.57
C LEU A 123 -7.01 -3.45 5.02
N THR A 124 -6.07 -3.56 5.95
CA THR A 124 -6.32 -3.19 7.34
C THR A 124 -5.61 -1.89 7.68
N VAL A 125 -6.25 -1.07 8.51
CA VAL A 125 -5.66 0.18 9.02
C VAL A 125 -5.90 0.27 10.51
N ASN A 126 -4.85 0.53 11.28
CA ASN A 126 -4.97 0.70 12.72
C ASN A 126 -5.94 1.84 13.06
N CYS A 127 -6.81 1.63 14.04
CA CYS A 127 -7.84 2.60 14.43
C CYS A 127 -7.28 3.97 14.83
N ASP A 128 -6.07 4.00 15.40
CA ASP A 128 -5.39 5.23 15.83
C ASP A 128 -4.63 5.92 14.68
N ASN A 129 -4.50 5.27 13.51
CA ASN A 129 -3.88 5.88 12.34
C ASN A 129 -4.89 6.74 11.56
N ALA A 130 -5.33 7.83 12.19
CA ALA A 130 -6.32 8.76 11.64
C ALA A 130 -5.92 9.32 10.26
N ALA A 131 -4.63 9.53 10.02
CA ALA A 131 -4.12 10.03 8.75
C ALA A 131 -4.32 9.03 7.61
N ALA A 132 -3.98 7.75 7.82
CA ALA A 132 -4.20 6.71 6.81
C ALA A 132 -5.70 6.42 6.63
N LEU A 133 -6.49 6.42 7.71
CA LEU A 133 -7.93 6.24 7.63
C LEU A 133 -8.59 7.34 6.77
N ALA A 134 -8.20 8.60 6.96
CA ALA A 134 -8.68 9.71 6.16
C ALA A 134 -8.24 9.59 4.68
N LEU A 135 -7.01 9.13 4.43
CA LEU A 135 -6.52 8.85 3.08
C LEU A 135 -7.38 7.78 2.39
N TYR A 136 -7.55 6.62 3.01
CA TYR A 136 -8.29 5.51 2.41
C TYR A 136 -9.77 5.85 2.17
N ARG A 137 -10.43 6.54 3.11
CA ARG A 137 -11.80 7.02 2.90
C ARG A 137 -11.90 7.99 1.71
N ARG A 138 -10.95 8.93 1.59
CA ARG A 138 -10.89 9.85 0.44
C ARG A 138 -10.62 9.12 -0.87
N ALA A 139 -9.85 8.03 -0.81
CA ALA A 139 -9.64 7.10 -1.91
C ALA A 139 -10.79 6.09 -2.06
N GLY A 140 -11.99 6.35 -1.54
CA GLY A 140 -13.19 5.54 -1.81
C GLY A 140 -13.22 4.16 -1.15
N PHE A 141 -12.36 3.91 -0.15
CA PHE A 141 -12.49 2.70 0.66
C PHE A 141 -13.64 2.85 1.67
N ALA A 142 -14.47 1.81 1.73
CA ALA A 142 -15.52 1.65 2.71
C ALA A 142 -15.02 0.78 3.88
N ASP A 143 -15.51 1.09 5.09
CA ASP A 143 -15.29 0.26 6.27
C ASP A 143 -16.25 -0.93 6.24
N SER A 144 -15.74 -2.15 6.46
CA SER A 144 -16.59 -3.34 6.51
C SER A 144 -17.33 -3.48 7.85
N GLY A 145 -16.99 -2.67 8.85
CA GLY A 145 -17.43 -2.81 10.23
C GLY A 145 -16.70 -3.91 11.00
N THR A 146 -15.75 -4.61 10.36
CA THR A 146 -14.97 -5.68 10.98
C THR A 146 -13.67 -5.13 11.55
N LEU A 147 -13.35 -5.53 12.78
CA LEU A 147 -12.06 -5.26 13.39
C LEU A 147 -11.13 -6.49 13.32
N TYR A 148 -9.94 -6.26 12.80
CA TYR A 148 -8.83 -7.20 12.87
C TYR A 148 -8.02 -6.94 14.15
N HIS A 149 -7.88 -7.96 15.00
CA HIS A 149 -7.22 -7.85 16.31
C HIS A 149 -5.77 -8.36 16.33
N GLY A 150 -5.25 -8.88 15.21
CA GLY A 150 -3.88 -9.41 15.12
C GLY A 150 -2.80 -8.33 14.93
N GLY A 151 -3.17 -7.04 14.92
CA GLY A 151 -2.23 -5.93 14.73
C GLY A 151 -1.31 -5.71 15.94
N ARG A 152 -0.05 -5.31 15.69
CA ARG A 152 0.96 -5.06 16.74
C ARG A 152 0.63 -3.87 17.65
N SER A 153 -0.25 -2.97 17.21
CA SER A 153 -0.53 -1.69 17.86
C SER A 153 -2.01 -1.49 18.16
N GLY A 154 -2.74 -2.59 18.38
CA GLY A 154 -4.17 -2.55 18.67
C GLY A 154 -5.06 -2.92 17.47
N PRO A 155 -6.38 -2.75 17.61
CA PRO A 155 -7.35 -3.15 16.59
C PRO A 155 -7.15 -2.36 15.29
N GLN A 156 -7.53 -2.98 14.19
CA GLN A 156 -7.46 -2.40 12.86
C GLN A 156 -8.82 -2.53 12.17
N HIS A 157 -9.27 -1.48 11.49
CA HIS A 157 -10.42 -1.55 10.59
C HIS A 157 -10.06 -2.36 9.35
N LEU A 158 -10.93 -3.28 8.94
CA LEU A 158 -10.88 -3.87 7.60
C LEU A 158 -11.62 -2.94 6.63
N LEU A 159 -10.89 -2.40 5.67
CA LEU A 159 -11.46 -1.55 4.62
C LEU A 159 -11.42 -2.28 3.28
N TRP A 160 -12.36 -1.94 2.41
CA TRP A 160 -12.42 -2.49 1.06
C TRP A 160 -12.85 -1.42 0.04
N ARG A 161 -12.42 -1.60 -1.20
CA ARG A 161 -12.85 -0.82 -2.35
C ARG A 161 -13.04 -1.74 -3.56
N ALA A 162 -14.03 -1.46 -4.39
CA ALA A 162 -14.17 -2.11 -5.70
C ALA A 162 -13.07 -1.62 -6.67
N LEU A 163 -12.46 -2.55 -7.37
CA LEU A 163 -11.60 -2.30 -8.53
C LEU A 163 -12.48 -2.41 -9.78
N SER A 164 -12.49 -1.37 -10.60
CA SER A 164 -13.33 -1.22 -11.80
C SER A 164 -12.51 -1.31 -13.07
#